data_AF-A0A976FER1-F1
#
_entry.id   AF-A0A976FER1-F1
#
_cell.length_a   1.000
_cell.length_b   1.000
_cell.length_c   1.000
_cell.angle_alpha   90.00
_cell.angle_beta   90.00
_cell.angle_gamma   90.00
#
_symmetry.space_group_name_H-M   'P 1'
#
loop_
_entity.id
_entity.type
_entity.pdbx_description
1 polymer ?
#
loop_
_entity_poly.entity_id
_entity_poly.type
_entity_poly.pdbx_seq_one_letter_code
_entity_poly.pdbx_strand_id
1 'polypeptide(L)'
;MMEIESTISELLSKCEKQNVDLPENPWQALRVTISALRNNKHQKKLQIEKAFEQLLSEFGKDLLLTEIAGTTAESSRGVDHPEATALQEMPKRSRRNLSIMKKGSDRQAKVISSKATREKKTKAPKKNRIQEQVEAMPAVRDENQLLVNQLVQLGDYEMKNGYTQRGLARLRAAKEIRNSQLVITSGAQAKKLDHVGPVMATKVDQLLNEGLEAALSEYNTDTKVLPGSK
;
A
#
# COMPACT_ATOMS: atom_id res chain seq x y z
N MET A 1 -12.18 -23.20 19.58
CA MET A 1 -11.84 -22.82 18.19
C MET A 1 -12.87 -23.30 17.16
N MET A 2 -13.69 -24.32 17.42
CA MET A 2 -14.71 -24.82 16.47
C MET A 2 -15.88 -23.86 16.15
N GLU A 3 -16.19 -22.87 17.00
CA GLU A 3 -17.37 -21.99 16.79
C GLU A 3 -17.21 -20.99 15.63
N ILE A 4 -15.99 -20.63 15.25
CA ILE A 4 -15.75 -19.63 14.19
C ILE A 4 -15.83 -20.29 12.81
N GLU A 5 -15.29 -21.50 12.69
CA GLU A 5 -15.35 -22.28 11.45
C GLU A 5 -16.81 -22.65 11.12
N SER A 6 -17.60 -23.05 12.11
CA SER A 6 -19.02 -23.38 11.87
C SER A 6 -19.84 -22.16 11.44
N THR A 7 -19.57 -20.96 11.99
CA THR A 7 -20.29 -19.74 11.63
C THR A 7 -19.91 -19.21 10.24
N ILE A 8 -18.65 -19.37 9.83
CA ILE A 8 -18.20 -19.06 8.47
C ILE A 8 -18.87 -20.02 7.46
N SER A 9 -18.85 -21.33 7.73
CA SER A 9 -19.49 -22.32 6.85
C SER A 9 -21.01 -22.11 6.74
N GLU A 10 -21.67 -21.75 7.84
CA GLU A 10 -23.12 -21.45 7.85
C GLU A 10 -23.44 -20.18 7.04
N LEU A 11 -22.60 -19.15 7.11
CA LEU A 11 -22.74 -17.93 6.33
C LEU A 11 -22.52 -18.17 4.83
N LEU A 12 -21.47 -18.91 4.46
CA LEU A 12 -21.21 -19.29 3.05
C LEU A 12 -22.36 -20.12 2.47
N SER A 13 -22.89 -21.07 3.24
CA SER A 13 -24.06 -21.86 2.83
C SER A 13 -25.32 -20.99 2.61
N LYS A 14 -25.45 -19.86 3.30
CA LYS A 14 -26.56 -18.90 3.08
C LYS A 14 -26.33 -18.05 1.83
N CYS A 15 -25.09 -17.65 1.55
CA CYS A 15 -24.71 -16.96 0.31
C CYS A 15 -24.97 -17.82 -0.93
N GLU A 16 -24.62 -19.10 -0.89
CA GLU A 16 -24.90 -20.05 -1.99
C GLU A 16 -26.40 -20.23 -2.22
N LYS A 17 -27.20 -20.32 -1.14
CA LYS A 17 -28.66 -20.48 -1.24
C LYS A 17 -29.38 -19.26 -1.83
N GLN A 18 -28.81 -18.06 -1.68
CA GLN A 18 -29.40 -16.82 -2.18
C GLN A 18 -28.70 -16.27 -3.43
N ASN A 19 -27.87 -17.08 -4.11
CA ASN A 19 -27.12 -16.69 -5.30
C ASN A 19 -26.38 -15.35 -5.15
N VAL A 20 -25.71 -15.16 -4.01
CA VAL A 20 -24.82 -13.99 -3.85
C VAL A 20 -23.53 -14.28 -4.61
N ASP A 21 -23.21 -13.45 -5.59
CA ASP A 21 -21.99 -13.56 -6.40
C ASP A 21 -20.75 -13.22 -5.55
N LEU A 22 -20.30 -14.22 -4.80
CA LEU A 22 -19.02 -14.15 -4.09
C LEU A 22 -17.87 -14.06 -5.11
N PRO A 23 -16.75 -13.41 -4.77
CA PRO A 23 -15.58 -13.35 -5.62
C PRO A 23 -15.13 -14.74 -6.09
N GLU A 24 -14.81 -14.87 -7.39
CA GLU A 24 -14.36 -16.13 -8.00
C GLU A 24 -13.11 -16.73 -7.31
N ASN A 25 -12.34 -15.87 -6.63
CA ASN A 25 -11.21 -16.30 -5.83
C ASN A 25 -11.64 -16.71 -4.40
N PRO A 26 -11.42 -17.98 -3.99
CA PRO A 26 -11.87 -18.49 -2.69
C PRO A 26 -11.21 -17.80 -1.50
N TRP A 27 -9.98 -17.31 -1.65
CA TRP A 27 -9.28 -16.57 -0.59
C TRP A 27 -9.82 -15.16 -0.41
N GLN A 28 -10.24 -14.52 -1.50
CA GLN A 28 -10.88 -13.21 -1.44
C GLN A 28 -12.25 -13.33 -0.76
N ALA A 29 -13.05 -14.33 -1.16
CA ALA A 29 -14.32 -14.64 -0.51
C ALA A 29 -14.14 -14.78 1.00
N LEU A 30 -13.22 -15.65 1.46
CA LEU A 30 -12.93 -15.84 2.89
C LEU A 30 -12.51 -14.56 3.62
N ARG A 31 -11.67 -13.72 3.00
CA ARG A 31 -11.25 -12.44 3.61
C ARG A 31 -12.44 -11.50 3.83
N VAL A 32 -13.31 -11.38 2.82
CA VAL A 32 -14.51 -10.54 2.90
C VAL A 32 -15.46 -11.10 3.96
N THR A 33 -15.70 -12.41 4.00
CA THR A 33 -16.56 -13.06 5.00
C THR A 33 -16.04 -12.81 6.43
N ILE A 34 -14.74 -12.98 6.66
CA ILE A 34 -14.10 -12.74 7.96
C ILE A 34 -14.20 -11.26 8.35
N SER A 35 -14.05 -10.34 7.39
CA SER A 35 -14.19 -8.90 7.61
C SER A 35 -15.62 -8.54 8.06
N ALA A 36 -16.62 -9.03 7.34
CA ALA A 36 -18.04 -8.79 7.63
C ALA A 36 -18.45 -9.34 9.01
N LEU A 37 -17.96 -10.52 9.38
CA LEU A 37 -18.19 -11.12 10.70
C LEU A 37 -17.52 -10.32 11.84
N ARG A 38 -16.31 -9.78 11.62
CA ARG A 38 -15.58 -9.00 12.64
C ARG A 38 -16.24 -7.65 12.94
N ASN A 39 -16.90 -7.06 11.96
CA ASN A 39 -17.59 -5.78 12.11
C ASN A 39 -18.89 -5.90 12.93
N ASN A 40 -19.49 -7.10 12.99
CA ASN A 40 -20.77 -7.34 13.65
C ASN A 40 -20.63 -8.07 15.00
N LYS A 41 -19.81 -7.52 15.91
CA LYS A 41 -19.46 -8.17 17.21
C LYS A 41 -20.59 -8.27 18.25
N HIS A 42 -21.76 -7.70 18.01
CA HIS A 42 -22.83 -7.66 19.00
C HIS A 42 -23.90 -8.72 18.70
N GLN A 43 -23.93 -9.77 19.52
CA GLN A 43 -24.87 -10.91 19.57
C GLN A 43 -24.72 -12.00 18.49
N LYS A 44 -24.28 -13.20 18.91
CA LYS A 44 -23.85 -14.36 18.09
C LYS A 44 -24.79 -14.78 16.93
N LYS A 45 -26.11 -14.61 17.05
CA LYS A 45 -27.08 -14.99 16.00
C LYS A 45 -27.38 -13.88 14.99
N LEU A 46 -27.33 -12.62 15.43
CA LEU A 46 -27.55 -11.44 14.60
C LEU A 46 -26.31 -11.07 13.75
N GLN A 47 -25.15 -11.70 14.02
CA GLN A 47 -23.92 -11.45 13.26
C GLN A 47 -23.98 -12.05 11.86
N ILE A 48 -24.61 -13.21 11.70
CA ILE A 48 -24.70 -13.90 10.41
C ILE A 48 -25.63 -13.12 9.48
N GLU A 49 -26.78 -12.67 9.96
CA GLU A 49 -27.75 -11.91 9.16
C GLU A 49 -27.23 -10.53 8.78
N LYS A 50 -26.61 -9.79 9.72
CA LYS A 50 -26.01 -8.48 9.39
C LYS A 50 -24.77 -8.58 8.52
N ALA A 51 -23.94 -9.60 8.70
CA ALA A 51 -22.81 -9.85 7.80
C ALA A 51 -23.30 -10.26 6.40
N PHE A 52 -24.40 -11.01 6.35
CA PHE A 52 -25.04 -11.38 5.10
C PHE A 52 -25.65 -10.17 4.37
N GLU A 53 -26.35 -9.27 5.06
CA GLU A 53 -26.84 -8.01 4.50
C GLU A 53 -25.69 -7.11 3.98
N GLN A 54 -24.56 -7.06 4.70
CA GLN A 54 -23.37 -6.35 4.23
C GLN A 54 -22.79 -6.98 2.95
N LEU A 55 -22.73 -8.31 2.89
CA LEU A 55 -22.29 -9.03 1.69
C LEU A 55 -23.25 -8.83 0.52
N LEU A 56 -24.57 -8.80 0.76
CA LEU A 56 -25.57 -8.44 -0.24
C LEU A 56 -25.41 -7.00 -0.73
N SER A 57 -25.10 -6.06 0.16
CA SER A 57 -24.89 -4.66 -0.22
C SER A 57 -23.62 -4.47 -1.06
N GLU A 58 -22.57 -5.25 -0.78
CA GLU A 58 -21.30 -5.18 -1.50
C GLU A 58 -21.31 -5.96 -2.82
N PHE A 59 -21.94 -7.14 -2.86
CA PHE A 59 -21.86 -8.10 -3.97
C PHE A 59 -23.21 -8.45 -4.62
N GLY A 60 -24.34 -8.23 -3.96
CA GLY A 60 -25.69 -8.52 -4.47
C GLY A 60 -26.24 -7.49 -5.47
N LYS A 61 -25.38 -6.67 -6.09
CA LYS A 61 -25.81 -5.63 -7.04
C LYS A 61 -26.41 -6.18 -8.32
N ASP A 62 -26.24 -7.48 -8.60
CA ASP A 62 -26.84 -8.14 -9.77
C ASP A 62 -28.24 -8.74 -9.50
N LEU A 63 -28.65 -8.89 -8.23
CA LEU A 63 -29.99 -9.39 -7.85
C LEU A 63 -31.03 -8.28 -7.68
N LEU A 64 -30.62 -7.00 -7.60
CA LEU A 64 -31.54 -5.87 -7.41
C LEU A 64 -32.12 -5.29 -8.70
N LEU A 65 -31.84 -5.88 -9.86
CA LEU A 65 -32.46 -5.47 -11.14
C LEU A 65 -33.72 -6.26 -11.50
N THR A 66 -34.12 -7.27 -10.72
CA THR A 66 -35.24 -8.15 -11.12
C THR A 66 -36.50 -8.09 -10.25
N GLU A 67 -36.53 -7.40 -9.10
CA GLU A 67 -37.73 -7.38 -8.25
C GLU A 67 -38.19 -6.03 -7.69
N ILE A 68 -37.79 -4.89 -8.27
CA ILE A 68 -38.43 -3.60 -7.93
C ILE A 68 -38.77 -2.79 -9.18
N ALA A 69 -39.55 -3.39 -10.07
CA ALA A 69 -40.48 -2.65 -10.92
C ALA A 69 -41.80 -2.51 -10.15
N GLY A 70 -41.85 -1.59 -9.19
CA GLY A 70 -43.06 -1.36 -8.41
C GLY A 70 -42.92 -0.22 -7.41
N THR A 71 -43.58 0.90 -7.74
CA THR A 71 -43.94 2.02 -6.84
C THR A 71 -42.87 3.06 -6.49
N THR A 72 -42.75 4.03 -7.41
CA THR A 72 -43.04 5.47 -7.24
C THR A 72 -42.52 6.27 -6.04
N ALA A 73 -41.91 7.40 -6.43
CA ALA A 73 -42.01 8.75 -5.85
C ALA A 73 -41.23 9.02 -4.55
N GLU A 74 -40.10 9.73 -4.66
CA GLU A 74 -39.99 11.20 -4.49
C GLU A 74 -40.08 11.67 -3.03
N SER A 75 -39.01 12.32 -2.53
CA SER A 75 -39.07 13.75 -2.13
C SER A 75 -37.88 14.16 -1.23
N SER A 76 -37.03 14.99 -1.84
CA SER A 76 -36.43 16.25 -1.36
C SER A 76 -35.94 16.51 0.09
N ARG A 77 -34.68 16.99 0.13
CA ARG A 77 -34.14 18.22 0.79
C ARG A 77 -33.95 18.32 2.31
N GLY A 78 -32.84 18.97 2.66
CA GLY A 78 -32.52 19.62 3.96
C GLY A 78 -31.32 18.95 4.64
N VAL A 79 -30.07 19.41 4.45
CA VAL A 79 -29.41 20.50 5.19
C VAL A 79 -29.71 20.44 6.69
N ASP A 80 -28.71 20.02 7.49
CA ASP A 80 -28.44 20.64 8.79
C ASP A 80 -27.00 20.32 9.25
N HIS A 81 -26.16 21.33 9.13
CA HIS A 81 -24.94 21.48 9.93
C HIS A 81 -25.33 22.15 11.25
N PRO A 82 -24.79 21.70 12.40
CA PRO A 82 -24.53 22.60 13.50
C PRO A 82 -23.04 22.94 13.56
N GLU A 83 -22.80 24.24 13.38
CA GLU A 83 -21.57 24.99 13.52
C GLU A 83 -21.26 25.29 15.01
N ALA A 84 -19.96 25.27 15.34
CA ALA A 84 -19.24 25.95 16.44
C ALA A 84 -19.75 25.78 17.90
N THR A 85 -18.91 25.70 18.95
CA THR A 85 -17.80 26.58 19.28
C THR A 85 -17.13 26.02 20.54
N ALA A 86 -15.80 25.92 20.61
CA ALA A 86 -15.08 25.94 21.88
C ALA A 86 -13.64 26.39 21.63
N LEU A 87 -13.46 27.71 21.76
CA LEU A 87 -12.18 28.38 21.84
C LEU A 87 -11.41 27.85 23.06
N GLN A 88 -10.18 27.38 22.84
CA GLN A 88 -9.14 27.55 23.84
C GLN A 88 -7.84 27.91 23.13
N GLU A 89 -7.54 29.21 23.17
CA GLU A 89 -6.24 29.79 22.86
C GLU A 89 -5.13 29.06 23.61
N MET A 90 -4.10 28.62 22.88
CA MET A 90 -2.78 28.41 23.47
C MET A 90 -1.67 28.97 22.57
N PRO A 91 -0.61 29.53 23.19
CA PRO A 91 0.18 30.59 22.60
C PRO A 91 1.30 30.11 21.66
N LYS A 92 1.56 30.95 20.65
CA LYS A 92 2.67 30.90 19.70
C LYS A 92 4.02 30.77 20.44
N ARG A 93 4.68 29.60 20.33
CA ARG A 93 6.10 29.48 20.70
C ARG A 93 7.01 29.88 19.53
N SER A 94 7.41 31.14 19.64
CA SER A 94 8.52 31.77 18.96
C SER A 94 9.87 31.16 19.37
N ARG A 95 10.72 30.92 18.35
CA ARG A 95 12.19 30.99 18.34
C ARG A 95 13.01 30.06 19.27
N ARG A 96 13.79 29.18 18.63
CA ARG A 96 15.26 29.13 18.81
C ARG A 96 15.91 28.40 17.62
N ASN A 97 16.26 29.16 16.59
CA ASN A 97 17.33 28.77 15.67
C ASN A 97 18.64 29.16 16.36
N LEU A 98 19.40 28.17 16.83
CA LEU A 98 20.73 28.40 17.35
C LEU A 98 21.69 28.60 16.17
N SER A 99 22.13 29.84 16.02
CA SER A 99 23.23 30.26 15.16
C SER A 99 24.53 29.58 15.59
N ILE A 100 25.08 28.72 14.74
CA ILE A 100 26.50 28.35 14.80
C ILE A 100 27.22 29.26 13.80
N MET A 101 27.82 30.32 14.33
CA MET A 101 28.84 31.08 13.62
C MET A 101 30.16 30.31 13.69
N LYS A 102 30.76 30.04 12.53
CA LYS A 102 32.20 29.85 12.41
C LYS A 102 32.70 30.60 11.17
N LYS A 103 33.15 31.85 11.39
CA LYS A 103 34.23 32.50 10.62
C LYS A 103 35.46 31.57 10.76
N GLY A 104 36.34 31.34 9.80
CA GLY A 104 36.61 31.94 8.48
C GLY A 104 38.12 31.79 8.24
N SER A 105 38.54 31.43 7.03
CA SER A 105 39.77 31.91 6.36
C SER A 105 40.00 31.19 5.02
N ASP A 106 39.71 31.91 3.94
CA ASP A 106 40.61 32.28 2.84
C ASP A 106 41.52 31.27 2.10
N ARG A 107 41.31 31.29 0.76
CA ARG A 107 42.28 31.29 -0.37
C ARG A 107 42.94 29.94 -0.71
N GLN A 108 43.13 29.53 -1.96
CA GLN A 108 43.02 30.15 -3.30
C GLN A 108 43.09 29.06 -4.38
N ALA A 109 42.44 29.34 -5.53
CA ALA A 109 42.80 29.02 -6.92
C ALA A 109 43.20 27.57 -7.34
N LYS A 110 42.56 27.04 -8.40
CA LYS A 110 43.18 26.91 -9.75
C LYS A 110 42.17 26.38 -10.79
N VAL A 111 42.00 27.19 -11.84
CA VAL A 111 41.37 26.88 -13.13
C VAL A 111 42.17 25.79 -13.85
N ILE A 112 41.54 24.72 -14.37
CA ILE A 112 41.82 24.23 -15.73
C ILE A 112 40.57 23.58 -16.35
N SER A 113 40.22 24.14 -17.51
CA SER A 113 39.31 23.67 -18.54
C SER A 113 39.67 22.29 -19.09
N SER A 114 38.68 21.43 -19.33
CA SER A 114 38.73 20.50 -20.47
C SER A 114 37.33 20.19 -20.99
N LYS A 115 36.99 21.00 -22.01
CA LYS A 115 36.43 20.63 -23.32
C LYS A 115 35.45 19.45 -23.39
N ALA A 116 34.21 19.83 -23.71
CA ALA A 116 33.12 18.98 -24.15
C ALA A 116 33.48 18.10 -25.37
N THR A 117 33.20 16.82 -25.25
CA THR A 117 32.63 16.00 -26.32
C THR A 117 31.15 15.81 -26.01
N ARG A 118 30.32 16.58 -26.71
CA ARG A 118 28.85 16.53 -26.62
C ARG A 118 28.37 15.36 -27.46
N GLU A 119 28.60 14.14 -26.98
CA GLU A 119 27.82 13.01 -27.42
C GLU A 119 26.44 13.10 -26.77
N LYS A 120 25.41 13.04 -27.60
CA LYS A 120 24.00 13.14 -27.24
C LYS A 120 23.59 11.86 -26.49
N LYS A 121 24.11 11.67 -25.28
CA LYS A 121 23.65 10.64 -24.35
C LYS A 121 22.22 11.01 -23.95
N THR A 122 21.28 10.18 -24.35
CA THR A 122 19.96 10.11 -23.74
C THR A 122 20.17 10.13 -22.22
N LYS A 123 19.75 11.22 -21.56
CA LYS A 123 19.92 11.36 -20.11
C LYS A 123 19.12 10.25 -19.47
N ALA A 124 19.79 9.19 -19.04
CA ALA A 124 19.19 8.19 -18.17
C ALA A 124 18.53 8.94 -16.99
N PRO A 125 17.32 8.56 -16.57
CA PRO A 125 16.68 9.17 -15.42
C PRO A 125 17.65 9.10 -14.24
N LYS A 126 17.80 10.19 -13.50
CA LYS A 126 18.72 10.26 -12.36
C LYS A 126 18.32 9.18 -11.35
N LYS A 127 19.11 8.12 -11.26
CA LYS A 127 18.93 7.05 -10.26
C LYS A 127 19.08 7.63 -8.86
N ASN A 128 18.34 7.09 -7.90
CA ASN A 128 18.50 7.51 -6.52
C ASN A 128 19.84 7.02 -5.96
N ARG A 129 20.45 7.82 -5.07
CA ARG A 129 21.71 7.45 -4.41
C ARG A 129 21.62 6.08 -3.70
N ILE A 130 20.47 5.75 -3.12
CA ILE A 130 20.26 4.47 -2.45
C ILE A 130 20.17 3.33 -3.46
N GLN A 131 19.45 3.54 -4.57
CA GLN A 131 19.37 2.55 -5.65
C GLN A 131 20.76 2.26 -6.24
N GLU A 132 21.52 3.31 -6.54
CA GLU A 132 22.89 3.16 -7.04
C GLU A 132 23.77 2.39 -6.04
N GLN A 133 23.63 2.67 -4.75
CA GLN A 133 24.33 1.89 -3.72
C GLN A 133 23.94 0.42 -3.78
N VAL A 134 22.63 0.11 -3.85
CA VAL A 134 22.12 -1.27 -3.87
C VAL A 134 22.61 -2.02 -5.10
N GLU A 135 22.58 -1.40 -6.28
CA GLU A 135 22.99 -2.00 -7.56
C GLU A 135 24.52 -2.12 -7.70
N ALA A 136 25.31 -1.27 -7.02
CA ALA A 136 26.77 -1.27 -7.15
C ALA A 136 27.45 -2.51 -6.58
N MET A 137 26.79 -3.23 -5.68
CA MET A 137 27.35 -4.43 -5.05
C MET A 137 26.30 -5.55 -5.02
N PRO A 138 26.69 -6.80 -5.28
CA PRO A 138 25.79 -7.93 -5.08
C PRO A 138 25.43 -8.10 -3.60
N ALA A 139 24.37 -8.86 -3.36
CA ALA A 139 23.95 -9.29 -2.04
C ALA A 139 25.02 -10.14 -1.37
N VAL A 140 25.13 -10.01 -0.05
CA VAL A 140 26.02 -10.84 0.77
C VAL A 140 25.64 -12.32 0.64
N ARG A 141 24.36 -12.61 0.38
CA ARG A 141 23.84 -13.92 0.04
C ARG A 141 23.25 -13.90 -1.37
N ASP A 142 23.72 -14.79 -2.23
CA ASP A 142 23.26 -14.88 -3.62
C ASP A 142 21.75 -15.18 -3.72
N GLU A 143 21.21 -15.96 -2.79
CA GLU A 143 19.77 -16.28 -2.71
C GLU A 143 18.90 -15.02 -2.53
N ASN A 144 19.41 -14.01 -1.83
CA ASN A 144 18.69 -12.75 -1.61
C ASN A 144 18.75 -11.83 -2.84
N GLN A 145 19.64 -12.08 -3.81
CA GLN A 145 19.85 -11.18 -4.95
C GLN A 145 18.58 -10.99 -5.79
N LEU A 146 17.83 -12.08 -6.01
CA LEU A 146 16.55 -12.02 -6.75
C LEU A 146 15.55 -11.10 -6.05
N LEU A 147 15.37 -11.27 -4.74
CA LEU A 147 14.47 -10.45 -3.93
C LEU A 147 14.91 -8.97 -3.92
N VAL A 148 16.21 -8.70 -3.80
CA VAL A 148 16.77 -7.35 -3.86
C VAL A 148 16.48 -6.70 -5.22
N ASN A 149 16.70 -7.42 -6.32
CA ASN A 149 16.42 -6.93 -7.67
C ASN A 149 14.93 -6.58 -7.85
N GLN A 150 14.03 -7.46 -7.38
CA GLN A 150 12.59 -7.22 -7.42
C GLN A 150 12.19 -5.98 -6.61
N LEU A 151 12.74 -5.81 -5.40
CA LEU A 151 12.45 -4.64 -4.57
C LEU A 151 12.95 -3.34 -5.17
N VAL A 152 14.11 -3.35 -5.84
CA VAL A 152 14.63 -2.19 -6.56
C VAL A 152 13.70 -1.83 -7.71
N GLN A 153 13.30 -2.80 -8.54
CA GLN A 153 12.39 -2.56 -9.66
C GLN A 153 11.03 -2.04 -9.20
N LEU A 154 10.47 -2.64 -8.15
CA LEU A 154 9.21 -2.21 -7.56
C LEU A 154 9.31 -0.80 -6.95
N GLY A 155 10.42 -0.50 -6.28
CA GLY A 155 10.69 0.83 -5.73
C GLY A 155 10.80 1.89 -6.83
N ASP A 156 11.56 1.61 -7.89
CA ASP A 156 11.71 2.49 -9.05
C ASP A 156 10.37 2.79 -9.73
N TYR A 157 9.54 1.76 -9.90
CA TYR A 157 8.21 1.91 -10.48
C TYR A 157 7.34 2.84 -9.64
N GLU A 158 7.30 2.63 -8.32
CA GLU A 158 6.57 3.52 -7.41
C GLU A 158 7.06 4.96 -7.46
N MET A 159 8.38 5.17 -7.52
CA MET A 159 8.95 6.50 -7.59
C MET A 159 8.57 7.22 -8.89
N LYS A 160 8.50 6.49 -10.00
CA LYS A 160 8.05 7.02 -11.30
C LYS A 160 6.56 7.38 -11.28
N ASN A 161 5.75 6.65 -10.51
CA ASN A 161 4.30 6.87 -10.40
C ASN A 161 3.89 7.83 -9.27
N GLY A 162 4.85 8.56 -8.67
CA GLY A 162 4.57 9.57 -7.64
C GLY A 162 4.54 9.04 -6.20
N TYR A 163 4.63 7.73 -5.99
CA TYR A 163 4.71 7.08 -4.67
C TYR A 163 6.15 7.12 -4.10
N THR A 164 6.74 8.32 -4.06
CA THR A 164 8.16 8.54 -3.73
C THR A 164 8.57 7.98 -2.37
N GLN A 165 7.76 8.18 -1.32
CA GLN A 165 8.08 7.69 0.02
C GLN A 165 8.03 6.16 0.12
N ARG A 166 7.05 5.53 -0.54
CA ARG A 166 6.93 4.07 -0.58
C ARG A 166 8.09 3.46 -1.36
N GLY A 167 8.42 4.04 -2.52
CA GLY A 167 9.55 3.59 -3.33
C GLY A 167 10.87 3.74 -2.58
N LEU A 168 11.06 4.85 -1.86
CA LEU A 168 12.23 5.06 -1.01
C LEU A 168 12.32 4.03 0.13
N ALA A 169 11.19 3.68 0.77
CA ALA A 169 11.15 2.66 1.80
C ALA A 169 11.55 1.28 1.24
N ARG A 170 11.09 0.93 0.02
CA ARG A 170 11.48 -0.30 -0.67
C ARG A 170 12.96 -0.36 -0.98
N LEU A 171 13.54 0.75 -1.45
CA LEU A 171 14.97 0.84 -1.72
C LEU A 171 15.81 0.73 -0.44
N ARG A 172 15.34 1.28 0.69
CA ARG A 172 16.00 1.11 2.00
C ARG A 172 15.94 -0.34 2.48
N ALA A 173 14.77 -0.98 2.37
CA ALA A 173 14.62 -2.39 2.69
C ALA A 173 15.54 -3.27 1.81
N ALA A 174 15.59 -3.01 0.50
CA ALA A 174 16.49 -3.71 -0.42
C ALA A 174 17.96 -3.60 0.00
N LYS A 175 18.39 -2.43 0.46
CA LYS A 175 19.74 -2.21 0.99
C LYS A 175 20.04 -3.06 2.22
N GLU A 176 19.11 -3.14 3.17
CA GLU A 176 19.30 -3.93 4.39
C GLU A 176 19.27 -5.44 4.11
N ILE A 177 18.36 -5.90 3.26
CA ILE A 177 18.29 -7.31 2.82
C ILE A 177 19.60 -7.72 2.13
N ARG A 178 20.12 -6.86 1.26
CA ARG A 178 21.40 -7.09 0.57
C ARG A 178 22.57 -7.22 1.55
N ASN A 179 22.63 -6.36 2.56
CA ASN A 179 23.71 -6.37 3.55
C ASN A 179 23.55 -7.48 4.59
N SER A 180 22.36 -8.07 4.71
CA SER A 180 22.08 -9.10 5.70
C SER A 180 22.81 -10.41 5.37
N GLN A 181 23.33 -11.05 6.42
CA GLN A 181 23.95 -12.37 6.31
C GLN A 181 22.93 -13.52 6.35
N LEU A 182 21.67 -13.19 6.63
CA LEU A 182 20.56 -14.12 6.73
C LEU A 182 19.92 -14.31 5.36
N VAL A 183 19.67 -15.57 4.99
CA VAL A 183 18.84 -15.90 3.83
C VAL A 183 17.40 -15.58 4.19
N ILE A 184 16.73 -14.77 3.37
CA ILE A 184 15.35 -14.36 3.60
C ILE A 184 14.43 -15.22 2.77
N THR A 185 13.71 -16.11 3.45
CA THR A 185 12.70 -16.99 2.84
C THR A 185 11.27 -16.57 3.19
N SER A 186 11.10 -15.58 4.07
CA SER A 186 9.79 -15.06 4.47
C SER A 186 9.88 -13.61 4.97
N GLY A 187 8.78 -12.89 4.87
CA GLY A 187 8.62 -11.54 5.40
C GLY A 187 8.78 -11.47 6.92
N ALA A 188 8.43 -12.53 7.65
CA ALA A 188 8.66 -12.62 9.09
C ALA A 188 10.16 -12.58 9.45
N GLN A 189 11.02 -13.19 8.64
CA GLN A 189 12.47 -13.07 8.78
C GLN A 189 12.95 -11.68 8.39
N ALA A 190 12.44 -11.15 7.27
CA ALA A 190 12.80 -9.82 6.79
C ALA A 190 12.49 -8.73 7.84
N LYS A 191 11.38 -8.86 8.58
CA LYS A 191 10.96 -7.93 9.65
C LYS A 191 11.99 -7.73 10.76
N LYS A 192 12.97 -8.63 10.91
CA LYS A 192 14.06 -8.48 11.88
C LYS A 192 15.12 -7.46 11.44
N LEU A 193 15.11 -7.08 10.16
CA LEU A 193 16.05 -6.11 9.60
C LEU A 193 15.56 -4.68 9.82
N ASP A 194 16.51 -3.77 9.91
CA ASP A 194 16.21 -2.35 9.94
C ASP A 194 15.48 -1.93 8.66
N HIS A 195 14.57 -0.96 8.79
CA HIS A 195 13.73 -0.46 7.70
C HIS A 195 12.75 -1.47 7.06
N VAL A 196 12.60 -2.68 7.62
CA VAL A 196 11.55 -3.63 7.20
C VAL A 196 10.41 -3.64 8.22
N GLY A 197 9.42 -2.76 7.99
CA GLY A 197 8.19 -2.73 8.78
C GLY A 197 7.19 -3.83 8.42
N PRO A 198 6.06 -3.95 9.14
CA PRO A 198 5.03 -4.97 8.89
C PRO A 198 4.51 -4.98 7.44
N VAL A 199 4.26 -3.80 6.87
CA VAL A 199 3.80 -3.64 5.47
C VAL A 199 4.88 -4.06 4.48
N MET A 200 6.15 -3.82 4.80
CA MET A 200 7.26 -4.24 3.96
C MET A 200 7.46 -5.75 4.03
N ALA A 201 7.32 -6.35 5.22
CA ALA A 201 7.34 -7.80 5.40
C ALA A 201 6.26 -8.49 4.56
N THR A 202 5.02 -7.99 4.58
CA THR A 202 3.95 -8.54 3.73
C THR A 202 4.27 -8.40 2.23
N LYS A 203 4.94 -7.32 1.81
CA LYS A 203 5.38 -7.16 0.41
C LYS A 203 6.54 -8.08 0.06
N VAL A 204 7.43 -8.38 0.99
CA VAL A 204 8.46 -9.41 0.80
C VAL A 204 7.79 -10.78 0.63
N ASP A 205 6.83 -11.14 1.48
CA ASP A 205 6.06 -12.38 1.31
C ASP A 205 5.35 -12.44 -0.05
N GLN A 206 4.76 -11.32 -0.49
CA GLN A 206 4.13 -11.26 -1.80
C GLN A 206 5.13 -11.44 -2.94
N LEU A 207 6.30 -10.79 -2.88
CA LEU A 207 7.33 -10.93 -3.92
C LEU A 207 7.92 -12.35 -3.97
N LEU A 208 8.03 -13.01 -2.82
CA LEU A 208 8.52 -14.39 -2.75
C LEU A 208 7.50 -15.41 -3.28
N ASN A 209 6.20 -15.18 -3.09
CA ASN A 209 5.14 -16.13 -3.48
C ASN A 209 4.55 -15.85 -4.87
N GLU A 210 4.28 -14.58 -5.19
CA GLU A 210 3.57 -14.16 -6.40
C GLU A 210 4.50 -13.49 -7.42
N GLY A 211 5.66 -13.01 -6.99
CA GLY A 211 6.63 -12.32 -7.84
C GLY A 211 6.33 -10.84 -8.07
N LEU A 212 7.15 -10.23 -8.94
CA LEU A 212 7.09 -8.79 -9.23
C LEU A 212 5.83 -8.37 -9.99
N GLU A 213 5.35 -9.21 -10.91
CA GLU A 213 4.22 -8.90 -11.78
C GLU A 213 2.93 -8.69 -10.99
N ALA A 214 2.66 -9.58 -10.03
CA ALA A 214 1.53 -9.46 -9.12
C ALA A 214 1.63 -8.19 -8.26
N ALA A 215 2.82 -7.89 -7.73
CA ALA A 215 3.04 -6.69 -6.93
C ALA A 215 2.87 -5.38 -7.73
N LEU A 216 3.13 -5.39 -9.05
CA LEU A 216 2.89 -4.25 -9.95
C LEU A 216 1.42 -4.14 -10.39
N SER A 217 0.69 -5.24 -10.44
CA SER A 217 -0.71 -5.27 -10.89
C SER A 217 -1.63 -4.36 -10.06
N GLU A 218 -1.36 -4.24 -8.75
CA GLU A 218 -2.08 -3.37 -7.81
C GLU A 218 -2.06 -1.89 -8.20
N TYR A 219 -1.09 -1.45 -9.00
CA TYR A 219 -0.96 -0.06 -9.41
C TYR A 219 -1.55 0.21 -10.79
N ASN A 220 -1.73 -0.83 -11.60
CA ASN A 220 -2.34 -0.69 -12.91
C ASN A 220 -3.86 -0.47 -12.80
N THR A 221 -4.51 -1.01 -11.76
CA THR A 221 -5.94 -0.85 -11.51
C THR A 221 -6.34 0.60 -11.17
N ASP A 222 -5.44 1.36 -10.54
CA ASP A 222 -5.72 2.73 -10.08
C ASP A 222 -5.68 3.76 -11.22
N THR A 223 -5.05 3.44 -12.36
CA THR A 223 -4.96 4.36 -13.51
C THR A 223 -6.28 4.52 -14.28
N LYS A 224 -7.31 3.70 -14.01
CA LYS A 224 -8.60 3.74 -14.72
C LYS A 224 -9.62 4.73 -14.14
N VAL A 225 -9.30 5.41 -13.04
CA VAL A 225 -10.15 6.47 -12.47
C VAL A 225 -9.49 7.82 -12.71
N LEU A 226 -9.70 8.39 -13.91
CA LEU A 226 -9.52 9.83 -14.14
C LEU A 226 -10.85 10.53 -13.85
N PRO A 227 -11.01 11.27 -12.73
CA PRO A 227 -12.09 12.23 -12.59
C PRO A 227 -11.65 13.53 -13.25
N GLY A 228 -12.19 13.85 -14.42
CA GLY A 228 -11.81 15.10 -15.08
C GLY A 228 -12.31 15.31 -16.50
N SER A 229 -13.60 15.18 -16.73
CA SER A 229 -14.26 15.90 -17.83
C SER A 229 -15.23 16.89 -17.20
N LYS A 230 -14.79 18.14 -17.08
CA LYS A 230 -15.68 19.29 -16.86
C LYS A 230 -16.32 19.67 -18.19
#